data_AF-A0A9X8G6L4-F1
#
_entry.id   AF-A0A9X8G6L4-F1
#
_cell.length_a   1.000
_cell.length_b   1.000
_cell.length_c   1.000
_cell.angle_alpha   90.00
_cell.angle_beta   90.00
_cell.angle_gamma   90.00
#
_symmetry.space_group_name_H-M   'P 1'
#
loop_
_entity.id
_entity.type
_entity.pdbx_description
1 polymer ?
#
loop_
_entity_poly.entity_id
_entity_poly.type
_entity_poly.pdbx_seq_one_letter_code
_entity_poly.pdbx_strand_id
1 'polypeptide(L)'
;MLKKVALGISSLTMAAVVGLGMASEASAGPAPALTSLHVLKVESELGGVEYVSPNNLSTIKDHGGSYLYIYTREMGYGHLPFAKM
;
A
#
# COMPACT_ATOMS: atom_id res chain seq x y z
N MET A 1 32.14 33.43 47.64
CA MET A 1 30.80 34.01 47.36
C MET A 1 30.49 33.81 45.88
N LEU A 2 29.75 32.76 45.51
CA LEU A 2 29.32 32.57 44.12
C LEU A 2 28.01 33.35 43.89
N LYS A 3 28.06 34.41 43.07
CA LYS A 3 26.85 35.07 42.56
C LYS A 3 26.21 34.15 41.52
N LYS A 4 25.04 33.60 41.86
CA LYS A 4 24.22 32.80 40.94
C LYS A 4 23.64 33.72 39.86
N VAL A 5 24.08 33.56 38.62
CA VAL A 5 23.44 34.17 37.46
C VAL A 5 22.20 33.32 37.14
N ALA A 6 21.02 33.82 37.52
CA ALA A 6 19.75 33.21 37.12
C ALA A 6 19.45 33.68 35.69
N LEU A 7 19.72 32.80 34.72
CA LEU A 7 19.36 32.99 33.32
C LEU A 7 17.83 32.83 33.20
N GLY A 8 17.13 33.94 32.96
CA GLY A 8 15.68 33.93 32.75
C GLY A 8 15.33 33.30 31.41
N ILE A 9 14.84 32.06 31.43
CA ILE A 9 14.22 31.42 30.28
C ILE A 9 12.85 32.07 30.04
N SER A 10 12.73 32.79 28.92
CA SER A 10 11.50 33.45 28.47
C SER A 10 10.36 32.41 28.32
N SER A 11 9.16 32.72 28.80
CA SER A 11 7.97 31.86 28.72
C SER A 11 7.63 31.41 27.28
N LEU A 12 8.11 32.14 26.28
CA LEU A 12 7.95 31.81 24.86
C LEU A 12 8.74 30.57 24.42
N THR A 13 9.88 30.29 25.06
CA THR A 13 10.69 29.09 24.74
C THR A 13 10.09 27.82 25.32
N MET A 14 9.39 27.90 26.45
CA MET A 14 8.68 26.75 27.03
C MET A 14 7.48 26.34 26.15
N ALA A 15 6.72 27.30 25.63
CA ALA A 15 5.56 27.01 24.78
C ALA A 15 5.97 26.32 23.45
N ALA A 16 7.10 26.72 22.85
CA ALA A 16 7.61 26.10 21.63
C ALA A 16 8.11 24.66 21.86
N VAL A 17 8.76 24.37 22.99
CA VAL A 17 9.23 23.02 23.34
C VAL A 17 8.07 22.07 23.63
N VAL A 18 7.02 22.54 24.31
CA VAL A 18 5.84 21.72 24.62
C VAL A 18 4.94 21.53 23.38
N GLY A 19 4.85 22.53 22.50
CA GLY A 19 4.02 22.47 21.29
C GLY A 19 4.58 21.58 20.18
N LEU A 20 5.91 21.50 20.02
CA LEU A 20 6.55 20.64 19.01
C LEU A 20 6.74 19.18 19.47
N GLY A 21 6.83 18.92 20.78
CA GLY A 21 7.10 17.58 21.31
C GLY A 21 5.89 16.63 21.35
N MET A 22 4.69 17.12 21.00
CA MET A 22 3.43 16.37 21.13
C MET A 22 2.81 15.98 19.78
N ALA A 23 3.52 16.18 18.67
CA ALA A 23 3.10 15.60 17.40
C ALA A 23 3.26 14.08 17.50
N SER A 24 2.14 13.36 17.66
CA SER A 24 2.16 11.90 17.57
C SER A 24 2.74 11.52 16.21
N GLU A 25 3.91 10.91 16.20
CA GLU A 25 4.43 10.26 15.01
C GLU A 25 3.39 9.20 14.61
N ALA A 26 2.76 9.39 13.45
CA ALA A 26 1.91 8.37 12.87
C ALA A 26 2.83 7.21 12.46
N SER A 27 3.01 6.25 13.36
CA SER A 27 3.72 5.01 13.05
C SER A 27 2.86 4.20 12.10
N ALA A 28 3.14 4.28 10.80
CA ALA A 28 2.59 3.34 9.85
C ALA A 28 3.10 1.94 10.20
N GLY A 29 2.18 1.03 10.53
CA GLY A 29 2.52 -0.39 10.68
C GLY A 29 3.06 -0.97 9.37
N PRO A 30 3.78 -2.10 9.42
CA PRO A 30 4.25 -2.75 8.19
C PRO A 30 3.06 -3.04 7.27
N ALA A 31 3.29 -2.84 5.97
CA ALA A 31 2.36 -3.25 4.93
C ALA A 31 1.94 -4.72 5.12
N PRO A 32 0.63 -5.04 5.14
CA PRO A 32 0.18 -6.43 5.25
C PRO A 32 0.72 -7.27 4.10
N ALA A 33 1.13 -8.51 4.40
CA ALA A 33 1.56 -9.46 3.39
C ALA A 33 0.43 -9.76 2.39
N LEU A 34 0.78 -10.27 1.20
CA LEU A 34 -0.17 -10.75 0.22
C LEU A 34 -1.04 -11.87 0.83
N THR A 35 -2.37 -11.70 0.78
CA THR A 35 -3.36 -12.62 1.36
C THR A 35 -4.23 -13.31 0.32
N SER A 36 -4.34 -12.73 -0.88
CA SER A 36 -5.00 -13.38 -2.00
C SER A 36 -4.48 -12.85 -3.33
N LEU A 37 -4.51 -13.73 -4.32
CA LEU A 37 -4.21 -13.47 -5.72
C LEU A 37 -5.18 -14.28 -6.58
N HIS A 38 -5.87 -13.62 -7.50
CA HIS A 38 -6.70 -14.30 -8.51
C HIS A 38 -6.74 -13.51 -9.81
N VAL A 39 -7.06 -14.20 -10.91
CA VAL A 39 -7.39 -13.56 -12.19
C VAL A 39 -8.76 -12.90 -12.04
N LEU A 40 -8.82 -11.59 -12.31
CA LEU A 40 -10.05 -10.78 -12.27
C LEU A 40 -10.75 -10.79 -13.63
N LYS A 41 -9.97 -10.59 -14.70
CA LYS A 41 -10.47 -10.62 -16.07
C LYS A 41 -9.36 -11.00 -17.06
N VAL A 42 -9.78 -11.55 -18.19
CA VAL A 42 -8.94 -11.79 -19.36
C VAL A 42 -9.48 -10.95 -20.51
N GLU A 43 -8.59 -10.30 -21.24
CA GLU A 43 -8.93 -9.45 -22.38
C GLU A 43 -8.08 -9.82 -23.59
N SER A 44 -8.71 -10.08 -24.73
CA SER A 44 -8.02 -10.40 -25.98
C SER A 44 -8.75 -9.79 -27.18
N GLU A 45 -8.13 -9.86 -28.36
CA GLU A 45 -8.70 -9.34 -29.60
C GLU A 45 -9.99 -10.09 -29.99
N LEU A 46 -9.95 -11.42 -30.00
CA LEU A 46 -11.10 -12.23 -30.43
C LEU A 46 -12.12 -12.45 -29.32
N GLY A 47 -11.68 -12.53 -28.06
CA GLY A 47 -12.53 -12.81 -26.91
C GLY A 47 -13.14 -11.57 -26.25
N GLY A 48 -12.65 -10.37 -26.57
CA GLY A 48 -12.96 -9.16 -25.81
C GLY A 48 -12.65 -9.36 -24.33
N VAL A 49 -13.46 -8.77 -23.44
CA VAL A 49 -13.30 -8.92 -21.98
C VAL A 49 -14.13 -10.08 -21.44
N GLU A 50 -13.52 -10.96 -20.66
CA GLU A 50 -14.19 -11.97 -19.82
C GLU A 50 -13.81 -11.78 -18.36
N TYR A 51 -14.80 -11.64 -17.47
CA TYR A 51 -14.56 -11.59 -16.02
C TYR A 51 -14.50 -13.01 -15.47
N VAL A 52 -13.52 -13.25 -14.59
CA VAL A 52 -13.26 -14.56 -14.01
C VAL A 52 -13.63 -14.51 -12.53
N SER A 53 -14.53 -15.40 -12.10
CA SER A 53 -14.83 -15.52 -10.67
C SER A 53 -13.69 -16.27 -9.97
N PRO A 54 -13.42 -16.01 -8.68
CA PRO A 54 -12.29 -16.64 -7.97
C PRO A 54 -12.26 -18.18 -8.00
N ASN A 55 -13.41 -18.83 -8.24
CA ASN A 55 -13.54 -20.29 -8.27
C ASN A 55 -13.54 -20.88 -9.69
N ASN A 56 -13.42 -20.04 -10.73
CA ASN A 56 -13.31 -20.52 -12.10
C ASN A 56 -11.89 -21.06 -12.34
N LEU A 57 -11.80 -22.28 -12.87
CA LEU A 57 -10.54 -22.91 -13.26
C LEU A 57 -10.20 -22.69 -14.74
N SER A 58 -11.14 -22.13 -15.52
CA SER A 58 -10.97 -21.79 -16.92
C SER A 58 -11.90 -20.64 -17.34
N THR A 59 -11.54 -19.99 -18.44
CA THR A 59 -12.41 -19.09 -19.21
C THR A 59 -13.27 -19.90 -20.19
N ILE A 60 -14.29 -19.26 -20.76
CA ILE A 60 -15.20 -19.86 -21.74
C ILE A 60 -14.89 -19.37 -23.15
N LYS A 61 -14.41 -18.14 -23.30
CA LYS A 61 -14.13 -17.55 -24.61
C LYS A 61 -12.81 -18.03 -25.20
N ASP A 62 -12.75 -18.07 -26.54
CA ASP A 62 -11.50 -18.18 -27.27
C ASP A 62 -10.73 -16.85 -27.16
N HIS A 63 -9.57 -16.90 -26.53
CA HIS A 63 -8.72 -15.75 -26.29
C HIS A 63 -7.58 -15.60 -27.32
N GLY A 64 -7.79 -16.04 -28.56
CA GLY A 64 -6.85 -15.81 -29.65
C GLY A 64 -6.71 -14.34 -30.08
N GLY A 65 -5.84 -14.12 -31.07
CA GLY A 65 -5.55 -12.82 -31.68
C GLY A 65 -4.14 -12.32 -31.40
N SER A 66 -3.90 -11.05 -31.72
CA SER A 66 -2.58 -10.41 -31.61
C SER A 66 -2.18 -10.03 -30.19
N TYR A 67 -3.15 -9.96 -29.25
CA TYR A 67 -2.90 -9.60 -27.87
C TYR A 67 -3.69 -10.44 -26.86
N LEU A 68 -3.09 -10.57 -25.67
CA LEU A 68 -3.68 -11.19 -24.50
C LEU A 68 -3.26 -10.40 -23.26
N TYR A 69 -4.23 -9.83 -22.55
CA TYR A 69 -4.04 -9.17 -21.26
C TYR A 69 -4.73 -9.95 -20.16
N ILE A 70 -3.98 -10.26 -19.10
CA ILE A 70 -4.48 -10.92 -17.90
C ILE A 70 -4.39 -9.94 -16.76
N TYR A 71 -5.52 -9.67 -16.11
CA TYR A 71 -5.60 -8.74 -15.00
C TYR A 71 -5.73 -9.54 -13.71
N THR A 72 -4.79 -9.36 -12.81
CA THR A 72 -4.82 -9.97 -11.48
C THR A 72 -5.37 -8.98 -10.45
N ARG A 73 -6.03 -9.52 -9.42
CA ARG A 73 -6.33 -8.79 -8.19
C ARG A 73 -5.47 -9.37 -7.07
N GLU A 74 -4.65 -8.52 -6.48
CA GLU A 74 -3.79 -8.83 -5.34
C GLU A 74 -4.27 -8.06 -4.11
N MET A 75 -4.45 -8.75 -2.98
CA MET A 75 -4.84 -8.13 -1.71
C MET A 75 -3.67 -8.19 -0.72
N GLY A 76 -3.02 -7.06 -0.49
CA GLY A 76 -1.81 -6.95 0.32
C GLY A 76 -0.58 -6.68 -0.53
N TYR A 77 0.61 -6.71 0.09
CA TYR A 77 1.87 -6.39 -0.57
C TYR A 77 2.65 -7.66 -0.91
N GLY A 78 2.76 -7.94 -2.21
CA GLY A 78 3.67 -8.95 -2.74
C GLY A 78 5.12 -8.46 -2.76
N HIS A 79 6.07 -9.38 -2.77
CA HIS A 79 7.51 -9.09 -2.81
C HIS A 79 8.18 -9.64 -4.08
N LEU A 80 7.40 -10.05 -5.07
CA LEU A 80 7.87 -10.63 -6.33
C LEU A 80 7.48 -9.70 -7.49
N PRO A 81 8.30 -9.63 -8.55
CA PRO A 81 7.99 -8.85 -9.74
C PRO A 81 6.93 -9.52 -10.65
N PHE A 82 6.43 -10.70 -10.26
CA PHE A 82 5.38 -11.44 -10.94
C PHE A 82 4.32 -11.88 -9.93
N ALA A 83 3.07 -11.95 -10.38
CA ALA A 83 1.94 -12.32 -9.56
C ALA A 83 2.09 -13.78 -9.05
N LYS A 84 2.40 -13.92 -7.75
CA LYS A 84 2.51 -15.20 -7.06
C LYS A 84 2.22 -15.04 -5.57
N MET A 85 1.47 -16.00 -5.02
CA MET A 85 1.30 -16.22 -3.58
C MET A 85 2.42 -17.09 -3.02
#